data_AF-A0A8C8R8C9-F1
#
_entry.id   AF-A0A8C8R8C9-F1
#
_cell.length_a   1.000
_cell.length_b   1.000
_cell.length_c   1.000
_cell.angle_alpha   90.00
_cell.angle_beta   90.00
_cell.angle_gamma   90.00
#
_symmetry.space_group_name_H-M   'P 1'
#
loop_
_entity.id
_entity.type
_entity.pdbx_description
1 polymer ?
#
loop_
_entity_poly.entity_id
_entity_poly.type
_entity_poly.pdbx_seq_one_letter_code
_entity_poly.pdbx_strand_id
1 'polypeptide(L)'
;MAGPCRASPAGRPLSPARQLWGGEQRGERAGPARRLPSFPAGEEPPGPGEPNPFSFRAFVRSQGRGAGPEAWAGTDGRAPQEPFLPDPTAGRPLEEEAAAEEWSGSYRPSAVERAHFSRLEHSEPWPLGTGDGEVAGCPSLQPTARELQEENARLRSTINKLHFLSETQADKVRKLERKLEENKIKEQKEARDLEAMVQHVEQNLQLMTKRAVKAENNVVKLKQENALLQVQLKNYKTENEALKTGQSASLAAVKQNADIALQNLVSVITNSHSSIKQLVSGAESLQIVAELLKSIDRISEISDDGS
;
A
#
# COMPACT_ATOMS: atom_id res chain seq x y z
N MET A 1 -16.90 27.03 78.59
CA MET A 1 -16.26 25.70 78.48
C MET A 1 -14.98 25.85 77.69
N ALA A 2 -13.89 25.31 78.25
CA ALA A 2 -12.56 25.06 77.69
C ALA A 2 -11.96 26.07 76.68
N GLY A 3 -10.91 26.77 77.12
CA GLY A 3 -9.85 27.26 76.22
C GLY A 3 -8.90 26.13 75.79
N PRO A 4 -7.62 26.44 75.54
CA PRO A 4 -7.09 27.14 74.37
C PRO A 4 -5.90 26.35 73.76
N CYS A 5 -5.02 27.05 73.02
CA CYS A 5 -3.59 26.76 72.69
C CYS A 5 -3.33 26.58 71.18
N ARG A 6 -2.81 27.60 70.48
CA ARG A 6 -1.38 28.05 70.38
C ARG A 6 -0.46 27.00 69.76
N ALA A 7 0.16 27.34 68.63
CA ALA A 7 1.59 27.69 68.52
C ALA A 7 2.12 27.47 67.09
N SER A 8 2.60 28.53 66.43
CA SER A 8 3.80 28.46 65.55
C SER A 8 5.07 28.42 66.43
N PRO A 9 6.33 28.33 65.94
CA PRO A 9 6.84 28.24 64.56
C PRO A 9 8.04 27.25 64.37
N ALA A 10 8.65 27.31 63.18
CA ALA A 10 10.07 27.03 62.85
C ALA A 10 10.57 25.58 62.69
N GLY A 11 11.33 25.36 61.60
CA GLY A 11 12.18 24.18 61.44
C GLY A 11 12.72 24.01 60.02
N ARG A 12 13.89 24.60 59.72
CA ARG A 12 14.78 24.16 58.62
C ARG A 12 15.31 22.75 58.91
N PRO A 13 15.73 22.02 57.88
CA PRO A 13 17.00 21.29 57.92
C PRO A 13 17.86 21.67 56.70
N LEU A 14 19.08 22.22 56.84
CA LEU A 14 20.34 21.50 57.07
C LEU A 14 20.57 20.32 56.10
N SER A 15 21.39 20.55 55.06
CA SER A 15 22.17 19.51 54.36
C SER A 15 23.26 18.96 55.29
N PRO A 16 23.85 17.77 55.00
CA PRO A 16 25.18 17.80 54.34
C PRO A 16 25.56 16.57 53.46
N ALA A 17 26.75 16.67 52.84
CA ALA A 17 27.61 15.64 52.19
C ALA A 17 27.25 15.26 50.74
N ARG A 18 28.06 15.42 49.68
CA ARG A 18 29.54 15.35 49.46
C ARG A 18 30.20 14.15 50.14
N GLN A 19 30.40 13.05 49.39
CA GLN A 19 31.72 12.43 49.20
C GLN A 19 31.68 11.16 48.33
N LEU A 20 32.69 11.07 47.43
CA LEU A 20 33.36 9.87 46.90
C LEU A 20 32.48 9.03 45.93
N TRP A 21 32.88 8.76 44.68
CA TRP A 21 34.01 7.92 44.31
C TRP A 21 34.67 8.41 43.01
N GLY A 22 35.98 8.64 43.05
CA GLY A 22 36.87 8.38 41.91
C GLY A 22 37.42 6.97 42.05
N GLY A 23 37.74 6.30 40.94
CA GLY A 23 38.34 4.98 40.99
C GLY A 23 38.17 4.19 39.70
N GLU A 24 39.02 4.51 38.74
CA GLU A 24 39.37 3.68 37.59
C GLU A 24 39.73 2.24 38.02
N GLN A 25 39.04 1.22 37.48
CA GLN A 25 39.59 -0.13 37.34
C GLN A 25 39.05 -0.83 36.10
N ARG A 26 40.01 -1.20 35.26
CA ARG A 26 39.96 -2.20 34.19
C ARG A 26 39.51 -3.55 34.76
N GLY A 27 38.49 -4.15 34.17
CA GLY A 27 38.05 -5.49 34.53
C GLY A 27 36.87 -5.95 33.68
N GLU A 28 37.17 -6.79 32.69
CA GLU A 28 36.17 -7.55 31.93
C GLU A 28 35.22 -8.28 32.89
N ARG A 29 33.93 -7.93 32.85
CA ARG A 29 32.84 -8.83 33.21
C ARG A 29 31.65 -8.52 32.33
N ALA A 30 31.33 -9.49 31.47
CA ALA A 30 30.12 -9.52 30.65
C ALA A 30 28.88 -9.28 31.53
N GLY A 31 28.21 -8.16 31.31
CA GLY A 31 26.88 -7.90 31.89
C GLY A 31 25.80 -8.69 31.13
N PRO A 32 24.69 -9.05 31.79
CA PRO A 32 23.61 -9.81 31.15
C PRO A 32 22.99 -8.98 30.03
N ALA A 33 22.86 -9.61 28.86
CA ALA A 33 22.23 -9.04 27.68
C ALA A 33 20.87 -8.44 28.06
N ARG A 34 20.73 -7.12 27.93
CA ARG A 34 19.44 -6.44 27.96
C ARG A 34 18.60 -7.02 26.83
N ARG A 35 17.65 -7.87 27.20
CA ARG A 35 16.65 -8.43 26.30
C ARG A 35 15.82 -7.25 25.77
N LEU A 36 16.03 -6.90 24.50
CA LEU A 36 15.23 -5.90 23.79
C LEU A 36 13.75 -6.33 23.85
N PRO A 37 12.80 -5.38 23.93
CA PRO A 37 11.39 -5.73 23.87
C PRO A 37 11.10 -6.40 22.53
N SER A 38 10.65 -7.66 22.59
CA SER A 38 10.13 -8.38 21.44
C SER A 38 8.90 -7.64 20.92
N PHE A 39 9.06 -6.92 19.81
CA PHE A 39 7.93 -6.40 19.06
C PHE A 39 7.08 -7.57 18.57
N PRO A 40 5.74 -7.47 18.60
CA PRO A 40 4.91 -8.48 17.96
C PRO A 40 5.31 -8.53 16.49
N ALA A 41 5.62 -9.73 15.99
CA ALA A 41 5.97 -9.99 14.60
C ALA A 41 4.86 -9.45 13.70
N GLY A 42 5.02 -8.21 13.24
CA GLY A 42 4.37 -7.76 12.03
C GLY A 42 4.95 -8.62 10.92
N GLU A 43 4.08 -9.27 10.15
CA GLU A 43 4.44 -10.02 8.95
C GLU A 43 5.56 -9.29 8.24
N GLU A 44 6.73 -9.94 8.17
CA GLU A 44 7.87 -9.39 7.46
C GLU A 44 7.42 -9.09 6.02
N PRO A 45 7.81 -7.93 5.46
CA PRO A 45 7.60 -7.71 4.04
C PRO A 45 8.26 -8.88 3.29
N PRO A 46 7.57 -9.50 2.31
CA PRO A 46 8.14 -10.62 1.57
C PRO A 46 9.52 -10.19 1.07
N GLY A 47 10.54 -10.98 1.42
CA GLY A 47 11.91 -10.69 1.03
C GLY A 47 12.02 -10.54 -0.49
N PRO A 48 13.08 -9.90 -1.01
CA PRO A 48 13.23 -9.58 -2.44
C PRO A 48 13.32 -10.81 -3.38
N GLY A 49 13.04 -12.02 -2.89
CA GLY A 49 12.95 -13.26 -3.67
C GLY A 49 11.69 -14.11 -3.39
N GLU A 50 10.78 -13.70 -2.52
CA GLU A 50 9.52 -14.45 -2.33
C GLU A 50 8.54 -14.13 -3.47
N PRO A 51 8.15 -15.12 -4.29
CA PRO A 51 7.23 -14.89 -5.40
C PRO A 51 5.90 -14.39 -4.85
N ASN A 52 5.44 -13.23 -5.31
CA ASN A 52 4.14 -12.67 -4.93
C ASN A 52 3.04 -13.75 -5.11
N PRO A 53 2.36 -14.17 -4.02
CA PRO A 53 1.37 -15.24 -4.07
C PRO A 53 0.14 -14.87 -4.89
N PHE A 54 -0.06 -13.58 -5.16
CA PHE A 54 -1.09 -13.03 -6.04
C PHE A 54 -0.57 -12.66 -7.43
N SER A 55 0.66 -13.03 -7.79
CA SER A 55 1.18 -12.77 -9.13
C SER A 55 0.47 -13.63 -10.18
N PHE A 56 0.28 -13.08 -11.37
CA PHE A 56 -0.25 -13.83 -12.52
C PHE A 56 0.55 -15.11 -12.80
N ARG A 57 1.87 -15.11 -12.55
CA ARG A 57 2.72 -16.30 -12.66
C ARG A 57 2.38 -17.39 -11.63
N ALA A 58 1.98 -17.01 -10.42
CA ALA A 58 1.49 -17.94 -9.40
C ALA A 58 0.09 -18.47 -9.75
N PHE A 59 -0.80 -17.60 -10.26
CA PHE A 59 -2.13 -17.98 -10.75
C PHE A 59 -2.07 -18.99 -11.91
N VAL A 60 -1.26 -18.72 -12.94
CA VAL A 60 -1.06 -19.65 -14.07
C VAL A 60 -0.46 -20.99 -13.60
N ARG A 61 0.45 -20.97 -12.62
CA ARG A 61 1.00 -22.19 -12.01
C ARG A 61 -0.04 -23.00 -11.22
N SER A 62 -1.04 -22.33 -10.64
CA SER A 62 -2.16 -23.00 -9.95
C SER A 62 -3.14 -23.65 -10.92
N GLN A 63 -3.35 -23.07 -12.11
CA GLN A 63 -4.13 -23.68 -13.18
C GLN A 63 -3.42 -24.89 -13.82
N GLY A 64 -2.09 -24.83 -13.99
CA GLY A 64 -1.30 -25.91 -14.61
C GLY A 64 -1.16 -27.22 -13.83
N ARG A 65 -1.81 -27.38 -12.67
CA ARG A 65 -1.89 -28.67 -11.95
C ARG A 65 -3.15 -29.49 -12.27
N GLY A 66 -4.06 -28.97 -13.09
CA GLY A 66 -5.17 -29.72 -13.66
C GLY A 66 -5.09 -29.66 -15.17
N ALA A 67 -5.07 -30.82 -15.83
CA ALA A 67 -4.98 -31.03 -17.27
C ALA A 67 -3.56 -30.93 -17.88
N GLY A 68 -3.04 -32.10 -18.24
CA GLY A 68 -1.89 -32.24 -19.14
C GLY A 68 -2.22 -31.85 -20.59
N PRO A 69 -1.20 -31.79 -21.46
CA PRO A 69 -1.22 -31.01 -22.68
C PRO A 69 -1.66 -31.83 -23.90
N GLU A 70 -2.54 -31.28 -24.73
CA GLU A 70 -2.55 -31.60 -26.15
C GLU A 70 -2.00 -30.43 -26.96
N ALA A 71 -0.96 -30.76 -27.68
CA ALA A 71 -0.17 -29.91 -28.53
C ALA A 71 -0.96 -29.41 -29.73
N TRP A 72 -0.76 -28.14 -30.08
CA TRP A 72 -0.73 -27.69 -31.46
C TRP A 72 0.14 -26.45 -31.55
N ALA A 73 1.41 -26.69 -31.83
CA ALA A 73 2.29 -25.71 -32.42
C ALA A 73 1.94 -25.54 -33.90
N GLY A 74 1.96 -24.29 -34.36
CA GLY A 74 2.09 -23.93 -35.79
C GLY A 74 0.78 -23.56 -36.47
N THR A 75 0.59 -22.29 -36.80
CA THR A 75 1.04 -21.76 -38.10
C THR A 75 0.71 -20.27 -38.23
N ASP A 76 1.46 -19.68 -39.14
CA ASP A 76 1.59 -18.28 -39.56
C ASP A 76 0.35 -17.40 -39.67
N GLY A 77 0.63 -16.10 -39.56
CA GLY A 77 -0.33 -15.04 -39.59
C GLY A 77 -0.96 -14.78 -40.96
N ARG A 78 -2.14 -14.16 -40.90
CA ARG A 78 -2.60 -13.09 -41.79
C ARG A 78 -3.92 -12.55 -41.24
N ALA A 79 -3.95 -11.28 -40.87
CA ALA A 79 -5.19 -10.57 -40.65
C ALA A 79 -5.98 -10.44 -41.97
N PRO A 80 -7.31 -10.53 -41.91
CA PRO A 80 -8.13 -9.60 -42.69
C PRO A 80 -8.98 -8.73 -41.76
N GLN A 81 -8.89 -7.42 -41.97
CA GLN A 81 -9.89 -6.48 -41.49
C GLN A 81 -11.20 -6.73 -42.26
N GLU A 82 -12.32 -6.89 -41.54
CA GLU A 82 -13.66 -6.78 -42.14
C GLU A 82 -14.22 -5.37 -41.90
N PRO A 83 -14.86 -4.74 -42.91
CA PRO A 83 -15.51 -3.44 -42.73
C PRO A 83 -16.79 -3.59 -41.90
N PHE A 84 -16.92 -2.71 -40.91
CA PHE A 84 -18.15 -2.48 -40.16
C PHE A 84 -19.32 -2.15 -41.11
N LEU A 85 -20.38 -2.94 -41.05
CA LEU A 85 -21.72 -2.55 -41.50
C LEU A 85 -22.61 -2.39 -40.25
N PRO A 86 -23.29 -1.25 -40.06
CA PRO A 86 -24.23 -1.08 -38.96
C PRO A 86 -25.57 -1.77 -39.27
N ASP A 87 -26.07 -2.55 -38.30
CA ASP A 87 -27.38 -3.20 -38.35
C ASP A 87 -28.51 -2.15 -38.13
N PRO A 88 -29.51 -2.05 -39.03
CA PRO A 88 -30.60 -1.08 -38.90
C PRO A 88 -31.72 -1.50 -37.92
N THR A 89 -31.53 -2.51 -37.08
CA THR A 89 -32.62 -3.06 -36.24
C THR A 89 -32.57 -2.65 -34.76
N ALA A 90 -31.80 -1.63 -34.40
CA ALA A 90 -31.82 -1.05 -33.05
C ALA A 90 -33.01 -0.10 -32.89
N GLY A 91 -34.23 -0.61 -32.63
CA GLY A 91 -35.34 0.30 -32.35
C GLY A 91 -36.78 -0.21 -32.21
N ARG A 92 -37.07 -1.48 -31.91
CA ARG A 92 -38.44 -1.86 -31.50
C ARG A 92 -38.48 -2.73 -30.25
N PRO A 93 -39.15 -2.28 -29.18
CA PRO A 93 -39.63 -3.15 -28.12
C PRO A 93 -40.70 -4.08 -28.71
N LEU A 94 -40.53 -5.39 -28.56
CA LEU A 94 -41.59 -6.35 -28.83
C LEU A 94 -42.29 -6.62 -27.51
N GLU A 95 -43.44 -5.98 -27.34
CA GLU A 95 -44.45 -6.38 -26.38
C GLU A 95 -44.98 -7.76 -26.75
N GLU A 96 -45.15 -8.55 -25.70
CA GLU A 96 -45.82 -9.83 -25.61
C GLU A 96 -47.29 -9.67 -25.99
N GLU A 97 -47.76 -10.33 -27.06
CA GLU A 97 -49.19 -10.59 -27.26
C GLU A 97 -49.34 -11.96 -27.92
N ALA A 98 -49.96 -12.86 -27.15
CA ALA A 98 -50.48 -14.12 -27.60
C ALA A 98 -51.76 -13.89 -28.41
N ALA A 99 -51.78 -14.36 -29.66
CA ALA A 99 -53.02 -14.71 -30.35
C ALA A 99 -52.70 -15.75 -31.42
N ALA A 100 -52.72 -17.02 -31.02
CA ALA A 100 -52.87 -18.12 -31.96
C ALA A 100 -54.34 -18.19 -32.37
N GLU A 101 -54.77 -17.31 -33.28
CA GLU A 101 -56.15 -17.31 -33.76
C GLU A 101 -56.23 -17.10 -35.29
N GLU A 102 -56.82 -18.11 -35.92
CA GLU A 102 -57.59 -18.05 -37.16
C GLU A 102 -56.85 -17.94 -38.52
N TRP A 103 -55.94 -18.88 -38.79
CA TRP A 103 -55.48 -19.17 -40.16
C TRP A 103 -56.40 -20.14 -40.92
N SER A 104 -57.72 -19.98 -40.77
CA SER A 104 -58.73 -20.83 -41.45
C SER A 104 -59.77 -20.04 -42.26
N GLY A 105 -59.52 -18.77 -42.57
CA GLY A 105 -60.55 -17.88 -43.17
C GLY A 105 -60.40 -17.49 -44.65
N SER A 106 -59.28 -17.76 -45.34
CA SER A 106 -59.07 -17.19 -46.69
C SER A 106 -58.54 -18.16 -47.76
N TYR A 107 -58.89 -19.44 -47.68
CA TYR A 107 -58.64 -20.34 -48.80
C TYR A 107 -59.75 -20.22 -49.84
N ARG A 108 -59.46 -19.57 -50.98
CA ARG A 108 -60.36 -19.56 -52.15
C ARG A 108 -59.78 -20.51 -53.20
N PRO A 109 -60.41 -21.67 -53.46
CA PRO A 109 -59.88 -22.66 -54.39
C PRO A 109 -59.62 -22.08 -55.78
N SER A 110 -58.49 -22.44 -56.37
CA SER A 110 -58.12 -22.08 -57.74
C SER A 110 -59.11 -22.67 -58.75
N ALA A 111 -59.23 -22.09 -59.95
CA ALA A 111 -60.13 -22.60 -60.99
C ALA A 111 -59.81 -24.07 -61.37
N VAL A 112 -58.54 -24.46 -61.28
CA VAL A 112 -58.07 -25.85 -61.45
C VAL A 112 -58.61 -26.75 -60.34
N GLU A 113 -58.54 -26.31 -59.08
CA GLU A 113 -59.02 -27.11 -57.95
C GLU A 113 -60.54 -27.26 -57.95
N ARG A 114 -61.27 -26.20 -58.34
CA ARG A 114 -62.73 -26.29 -58.51
C ARG A 114 -63.10 -27.31 -59.59
N ALA A 115 -62.36 -27.37 -60.69
CA ALA A 115 -62.57 -28.39 -61.72
C ALA A 115 -62.29 -29.81 -61.21
N HIS A 116 -61.31 -29.98 -60.32
CA HIS A 116 -61.03 -31.26 -59.67
C HIS A 116 -62.11 -31.67 -58.66
N PHE A 117 -62.61 -30.75 -57.82
CA PHE A 117 -63.74 -31.03 -56.92
C PHE A 117 -65.03 -31.37 -57.69
N SER A 118 -65.35 -30.63 -58.76
CA SER A 118 -66.51 -30.94 -59.61
C SER A 118 -66.40 -32.29 -60.33
N ARG A 119 -65.18 -32.75 -60.59
CA ARG A 119 -64.90 -34.07 -61.20
C ARG A 119 -65.00 -35.22 -60.20
N LEU A 120 -64.70 -34.99 -58.93
CA LEU A 120 -64.92 -35.97 -57.87
C LEU A 120 -66.41 -36.12 -57.51
N GLU A 121 -67.21 -35.06 -57.57
CA GLU A 121 -68.65 -35.14 -57.30
C GLU A 121 -69.49 -35.76 -58.45
N HIS A 122 -68.92 -35.89 -59.65
CA HIS A 122 -69.53 -36.61 -60.79
C HIS A 122 -68.71 -37.83 -61.23
N SER A 123 -67.99 -38.47 -60.30
CA SER A 123 -67.33 -39.75 -60.59
C SER A 123 -68.37 -40.87 -60.65
N GLU A 124 -68.98 -41.04 -61.83
CA GLU A 124 -69.70 -42.26 -62.23
C GLU A 124 -68.86 -43.52 -61.91
N PRO A 125 -69.45 -44.59 -61.35
CA PRO A 125 -68.75 -45.85 -61.14
C PRO A 125 -68.33 -46.43 -62.48
N TRP A 126 -67.06 -46.83 -62.59
CA TRP A 126 -66.60 -47.63 -63.72
C TRP A 126 -67.46 -48.90 -63.82
N PRO A 127 -67.97 -49.28 -65.00
CA PRO A 127 -68.82 -50.45 -65.12
C PRO A 127 -67.97 -51.69 -64.85
N LEU A 128 -68.38 -52.48 -63.86
CA LEU A 128 -67.85 -53.81 -63.60
C LEU A 128 -68.31 -54.73 -64.76
N GLY A 129 -67.51 -54.78 -65.82
CA GLY A 129 -67.71 -55.67 -66.96
C GLY A 129 -67.14 -57.05 -66.69
N THR A 130 -67.99 -57.97 -66.25
CA THR A 130 -67.85 -59.42 -66.50
C THR A 130 -67.84 -59.68 -68.01
N GLY A 131 -66.85 -60.42 -68.51
CA GLY A 131 -66.89 -61.00 -69.85
C GLY A 131 -65.53 -60.98 -70.55
N ASP A 132 -65.00 -62.17 -70.81
CA ASP A 132 -63.94 -62.41 -71.78
C ASP A 132 -64.18 -61.63 -73.08
N GLY A 133 -63.21 -60.83 -73.47
CA GLY A 133 -63.34 -59.94 -74.62
C GLY A 133 -62.08 -59.13 -74.81
N GLU A 134 -61.16 -59.69 -75.58
CA GLU A 134 -60.01 -59.05 -76.21
C GLU A 134 -60.47 -57.76 -76.92
N VAL A 135 -60.43 -56.62 -76.22
CA VAL A 135 -60.55 -55.29 -76.83
C VAL A 135 -59.14 -54.76 -77.03
N ALA A 136 -58.66 -55.03 -78.23
CA ALA A 136 -57.51 -54.39 -78.86
C ALA A 136 -57.43 -52.91 -78.48
N GLY A 137 -56.23 -52.50 -78.07
CA GLY A 137 -55.95 -51.19 -77.54
C GLY A 137 -56.35 -50.05 -78.48
N CYS A 138 -56.69 -48.92 -77.87
CA CYS A 138 -56.54 -47.62 -78.51
C CYS A 138 -55.01 -47.33 -78.57
N PRO A 139 -54.34 -47.45 -79.74
CA PRO A 139 -52.88 -47.44 -79.81
C PRO A 139 -52.26 -46.04 -79.70
N SER A 140 -53.06 -44.98 -79.52
CA SER A 140 -52.60 -43.59 -79.59
C SER A 140 -52.24 -42.95 -78.23
N LEU A 141 -52.47 -43.62 -77.10
CA LEU A 141 -52.16 -43.11 -75.74
C LEU A 141 -51.12 -43.95 -74.97
N GLN A 142 -50.68 -45.08 -75.54
CA GLN A 142 -49.65 -45.96 -74.95
C GLN A 142 -48.28 -45.27 -74.80
N PRO A 143 -47.78 -44.48 -75.78
CA PRO A 143 -46.51 -43.75 -75.61
C PRO A 143 -46.60 -42.69 -74.51
N THR A 144 -47.71 -41.96 -74.43
CA THR A 144 -47.90 -40.87 -73.46
C THR A 144 -48.03 -41.35 -72.02
N ALA A 145 -48.65 -42.51 -71.77
CA ALA A 145 -48.74 -43.08 -70.43
C ALA A 145 -47.39 -43.58 -69.91
N ARG A 146 -46.55 -44.15 -70.81
CA ARG A 146 -45.20 -44.60 -70.50
C ARG A 146 -44.26 -43.44 -70.19
N GLU A 147 -44.30 -42.38 -71.00
CA GLU A 147 -43.54 -41.14 -70.77
C GLU A 147 -43.90 -40.53 -69.41
N LEU A 148 -45.19 -40.43 -69.07
CA LEU A 148 -45.64 -39.96 -67.77
C LEU A 148 -45.14 -40.83 -66.61
N GLN A 149 -45.04 -42.16 -66.79
CA GLN A 149 -44.52 -43.07 -65.77
C GLN A 149 -43.00 -42.89 -65.56
N GLU A 150 -42.24 -42.74 -66.65
CA GLU A 150 -40.81 -42.45 -66.62
C GLU A 150 -40.52 -41.08 -65.98
N GLU A 151 -41.32 -40.06 -66.32
CA GLU A 151 -41.28 -38.75 -65.67
C GLU A 151 -41.65 -38.83 -64.18
N ASN A 152 -42.67 -39.60 -63.82
CA ASN A 152 -43.05 -39.78 -62.41
C ASN A 152 -41.93 -40.46 -61.62
N ALA A 153 -41.26 -41.46 -62.20
CA ALA A 153 -40.08 -42.09 -61.61
C ALA A 153 -38.92 -41.10 -61.46
N ARG A 154 -38.69 -40.23 -62.47
CA ARG A 154 -37.68 -39.17 -62.43
C ARG A 154 -37.97 -38.13 -61.35
N LEU A 155 -39.23 -37.70 -61.22
CA LEU A 155 -39.68 -36.76 -60.19
C LEU A 155 -39.52 -37.36 -58.80
N ARG A 156 -39.94 -38.62 -58.58
CA ARG A 156 -39.74 -39.33 -57.30
C ARG A 156 -38.26 -39.43 -56.93
N SER A 157 -37.38 -39.76 -57.89
CA SER A 157 -35.94 -39.79 -57.66
C SER A 157 -35.40 -38.40 -57.28
N THR A 158 -35.86 -37.35 -57.96
CA THR A 158 -35.49 -35.96 -57.67
C THR A 158 -35.97 -35.53 -56.28
N ILE A 159 -37.21 -35.87 -55.91
CA ILE A 159 -37.77 -35.62 -54.59
C ILE A 159 -36.93 -36.32 -53.51
N ASN A 160 -36.60 -37.60 -53.68
CA ASN A 160 -35.77 -38.34 -52.73
C ASN A 160 -34.38 -37.71 -52.58
N LYS A 161 -33.77 -37.26 -53.68
CA LYS A 161 -32.47 -36.58 -53.67
C LYS A 161 -32.56 -35.24 -52.93
N LEU A 162 -33.58 -34.43 -53.20
CA LEU A 162 -33.82 -33.17 -52.51
C LEU A 162 -34.10 -33.39 -51.02
N HIS A 163 -34.86 -34.42 -50.67
CA HIS A 163 -35.13 -34.80 -49.29
C HIS A 163 -33.83 -35.11 -48.54
N PHE A 164 -32.98 -35.98 -49.09
CA PHE A 164 -31.69 -36.31 -48.49
C PHE A 164 -30.77 -35.10 -48.33
N LEU A 165 -30.72 -34.21 -49.33
CA LEU A 165 -29.95 -32.96 -49.25
C LEU A 165 -30.50 -32.02 -48.16
N SER A 166 -31.82 -31.90 -48.07
CA SER A 166 -32.51 -31.10 -47.05
C SER A 166 -32.21 -31.63 -45.64
N GLU A 167 -32.31 -32.95 -45.42
CA GLU A 167 -31.96 -33.58 -44.14
C GLU A 167 -30.50 -33.32 -43.76
N THR A 168 -29.58 -33.51 -44.72
CA THR A 168 -28.15 -33.23 -44.51
C THR A 168 -27.89 -31.76 -44.18
N GLN A 169 -28.61 -30.83 -44.82
CA GLN A 169 -28.51 -29.40 -44.54
C GLN A 169 -29.07 -29.09 -43.15
N ALA A 170 -30.20 -29.68 -42.76
CA ALA A 170 -30.79 -29.54 -41.44
C ALA A 170 -29.83 -30.03 -40.35
N ASP A 171 -29.14 -31.15 -40.55
CA ASP A 171 -28.13 -31.64 -39.60
C ASP A 171 -26.92 -30.72 -39.47
N LYS A 172 -26.47 -30.12 -40.58
CA LYS A 172 -25.40 -29.11 -40.56
C LYS A 172 -25.83 -27.87 -39.76
N VAL A 173 -27.05 -27.38 -39.96
CA VAL A 173 -27.62 -26.25 -39.20
C VAL A 173 -27.68 -26.59 -37.71
N ARG A 174 -28.28 -27.73 -37.33
CA ARG A 174 -28.33 -28.19 -35.92
C ARG A 174 -26.95 -28.35 -35.28
N LYS A 175 -25.93 -28.73 -36.06
CA LYS A 175 -24.54 -28.84 -35.57
C LYS A 175 -23.92 -27.46 -35.33
N LEU A 176 -24.15 -26.51 -36.22
CA LEU A 176 -23.65 -25.14 -36.07
C LEU A 176 -24.35 -24.41 -34.92
N GLU A 177 -25.67 -24.59 -34.75
CA GLU A 177 -26.43 -24.03 -33.64
C GLU A 177 -25.90 -24.52 -32.28
N ARG A 178 -25.65 -25.84 -32.14
CA ARG A 178 -25.04 -26.39 -30.92
C ARG A 178 -23.65 -25.80 -30.63
N LYS A 179 -22.82 -25.65 -31.67
CA LYS A 179 -21.49 -25.04 -31.53
C LYS A 179 -21.57 -23.57 -31.13
N LEU A 180 -22.52 -22.84 -31.69
CA LEU A 180 -22.73 -21.43 -31.37
C LEU A 180 -23.17 -21.27 -29.91
N GLU A 181 -24.09 -22.10 -29.43
CA GLU A 181 -24.50 -22.06 -28.02
C GLU A 181 -23.38 -22.50 -27.06
N GLU A 182 -22.60 -23.53 -27.42
CA GLU A 182 -21.43 -23.94 -26.64
C GLU A 182 -20.39 -22.80 -26.54
N ASN A 183 -20.10 -22.12 -27.65
CA ASN A 183 -19.20 -20.97 -27.67
C ASN A 183 -19.75 -19.83 -26.81
N LYS A 184 -21.03 -19.51 -26.93
CA LYS A 184 -21.68 -18.47 -26.12
C LYS A 184 -21.57 -18.76 -24.61
N ILE A 185 -21.77 -20.01 -24.19
CA ILE A 185 -21.62 -20.41 -22.78
C ILE A 185 -20.16 -20.26 -22.32
N LYS A 186 -19.19 -20.64 -23.16
CA LYS A 186 -17.75 -20.50 -22.86
C LYS A 186 -17.35 -19.03 -22.72
N GLU A 187 -17.71 -18.19 -23.67
CA GLU A 187 -17.43 -16.75 -23.64
C GLU A 187 -18.06 -16.08 -22.42
N GLN A 188 -19.30 -16.43 -22.08
CA GLN A 188 -19.93 -15.92 -20.86
C GLN A 188 -19.23 -16.38 -19.58
N LYS A 189 -18.69 -17.59 -19.54
CA LYS A 189 -17.92 -18.08 -18.40
C LYS A 189 -16.60 -17.32 -18.28
N GLU A 190 -15.87 -17.17 -19.39
CA GLU A 190 -14.61 -16.42 -19.44
C GLU A 190 -14.81 -14.95 -19.04
N ALA A 191 -15.90 -14.31 -19.48
CA ALA A 191 -16.26 -12.96 -19.07
C ALA A 191 -16.45 -12.86 -17.55
N ARG A 192 -17.18 -13.81 -16.94
CA ARG A 192 -17.36 -13.85 -15.47
C ARG A 192 -16.05 -14.08 -14.72
N ASP A 193 -15.18 -14.96 -15.22
CA ASP A 193 -13.87 -15.22 -14.62
C ASP A 193 -12.95 -13.98 -14.71
N LEU A 194 -12.99 -13.27 -15.84
CA LEU A 194 -12.28 -11.99 -16.03
C LEU A 194 -12.80 -10.92 -15.07
N GLU A 195 -14.12 -10.79 -14.89
CA GLU A 195 -14.71 -9.87 -13.92
C GLU A 195 -14.26 -10.17 -12.48
N ALA A 196 -14.22 -11.45 -12.08
CA ALA A 196 -13.74 -11.85 -10.76
C ALA A 196 -12.26 -11.49 -10.55
N MET A 197 -11.42 -11.67 -11.57
CA MET A 197 -10.02 -11.25 -11.51
C MET A 197 -9.87 -9.74 -11.40
N VAL A 198 -10.67 -8.96 -12.14
CA VAL A 198 -10.67 -7.48 -12.06
C VAL A 198 -11.05 -7.03 -10.66
N GLN A 199 -12.14 -7.56 -10.08
CA GLN A 199 -12.56 -7.22 -8.71
C GLN A 199 -11.46 -7.52 -7.68
N HIS A 200 -10.76 -8.65 -7.79
CA HIS A 200 -9.67 -8.98 -6.89
C HIS A 200 -8.48 -8.01 -7.02
N VAL A 201 -8.12 -7.62 -8.25
CA VAL A 201 -7.07 -6.62 -8.50
C VAL A 201 -7.48 -5.25 -7.93
N GLU A 202 -8.73 -4.84 -8.11
CA GLU A 202 -9.27 -3.59 -7.54
C GLU A 202 -9.18 -3.59 -6.01
N GLN A 203 -9.59 -4.66 -5.35
CA GLN A 203 -9.48 -4.80 -3.90
C GLN A 203 -8.03 -4.74 -3.43
N ASN A 204 -7.12 -5.41 -4.15
CA ASN A 204 -5.69 -5.37 -3.83
C ASN A 204 -5.14 -3.94 -3.96
N LEU A 205 -5.50 -3.22 -5.02
CA LEU A 205 -5.09 -1.84 -5.24
C LEU A 205 -5.63 -0.90 -4.14
N GLN A 206 -6.87 -1.10 -3.69
CA GLN A 206 -7.44 -0.36 -2.56
C GLN A 206 -6.64 -0.61 -1.26
N LEU A 207 -6.28 -1.87 -0.99
CA LEU A 207 -5.45 -2.23 0.17
C LEU A 207 -4.04 -1.62 0.08
N MET A 208 -3.41 -1.64 -1.10
CA MET A 208 -2.12 -1.00 -1.33
C MET A 208 -2.21 0.51 -1.09
N THR A 209 -3.26 1.16 -1.59
CA THR A 209 -3.49 2.60 -1.38
C THR A 209 -3.68 2.91 0.10
N LYS A 210 -4.47 2.12 0.82
CA LYS A 210 -4.67 2.28 2.27
C LYS A 210 -3.36 2.12 3.05
N ARG A 211 -2.53 1.13 2.69
CA ARG A 211 -1.22 0.91 3.30
C ARG A 211 -0.26 2.07 3.00
N ALA A 212 -0.24 2.55 1.76
CA ALA A 212 0.57 3.69 1.34
C ALA A 212 0.18 4.96 2.12
N VAL A 213 -1.10 5.31 2.18
CA VAL A 213 -1.59 6.48 2.94
C VAL A 213 -1.26 6.36 4.42
N LYS A 214 -1.35 5.16 5.02
CA LYS A 214 -0.94 4.96 6.42
C LYS A 214 0.57 5.19 6.61
N ALA A 215 1.39 4.70 5.68
CA ALA A 215 2.83 4.92 5.71
C ALA A 215 3.18 6.41 5.54
N GLU A 216 2.51 7.12 4.62
CA GLU A 216 2.67 8.56 4.41
C GLU A 216 2.36 9.36 5.68
N ASN A 217 1.25 9.05 6.35
CA ASN A 217 0.90 9.68 7.62
C ASN A 217 1.96 9.47 8.71
N ASN A 218 2.54 8.26 8.78
CA ASN A 218 3.62 7.98 9.73
C ASN A 218 4.88 8.78 9.39
N VAL A 219 5.23 8.90 8.11
CA VAL A 219 6.37 9.72 7.65
C VAL A 219 6.18 11.19 8.02
N VAL A 220 4.96 11.73 7.88
CA VAL A 220 4.65 13.12 8.27
C VAL A 220 4.86 13.31 9.78
N LYS A 221 4.35 12.41 10.62
CA LYS A 221 4.54 12.46 12.09
C LYS A 221 6.02 12.41 12.47
N LEU A 222 6.76 11.46 11.91
CA LEU A 222 8.19 11.31 12.18
C LEU A 222 8.99 12.53 11.71
N LYS A 223 8.63 13.14 10.57
CA LYS A 223 9.24 14.40 10.12
C LYS A 223 8.99 15.55 11.11
N GLN A 224 7.77 15.66 11.63
CA GLN A 224 7.42 16.65 12.63
C GLN A 224 8.22 16.46 13.94
N GLU A 225 8.31 15.22 14.44
CA GLU A 225 9.11 14.88 15.62
C GLU A 225 10.60 15.18 15.40
N ASN A 226 11.15 14.83 14.23
CA ASN A 226 12.54 15.11 13.90
C ASN A 226 12.82 16.62 13.87
N ALA A 227 11.93 17.41 13.28
CA ALA A 227 12.06 18.87 13.28
C ALA A 227 12.06 19.45 14.71
N LEU A 228 11.16 18.95 15.58
CA LEU A 228 11.10 19.37 16.98
C LEU A 228 12.37 18.99 17.75
N LEU A 229 12.86 17.76 17.58
CA LEU A 229 14.10 17.30 18.19
C LEU A 229 15.32 18.09 17.70
N GLN A 230 15.37 18.45 16.41
CA GLN A 230 16.43 19.31 15.88
C GLN A 230 16.44 20.70 16.53
N VAL A 231 15.26 21.29 16.75
CA VAL A 231 15.14 22.58 17.46
C VAL A 231 15.62 22.45 18.91
N GLN A 232 15.18 21.42 19.63
CA GLN A 232 15.62 21.18 21.01
C GLN A 232 17.14 21.00 21.09
N LEU A 233 17.72 20.20 20.19
CA LEU A 233 19.17 19.97 20.14
C LEU A 233 19.93 21.27 19.88
N LYS A 234 19.43 22.13 18.99
CA LYS A 234 20.01 23.46 18.76
C LYS A 234 19.95 24.32 20.03
N ASN A 235 18.81 24.36 20.71
CA ASN A 235 18.63 25.12 21.95
C ASN A 235 19.60 24.65 23.05
N TYR A 236 19.70 23.34 23.28
CA TYR A 236 20.64 22.78 24.25
C TYR A 236 22.10 23.08 23.91
N LYS A 237 22.46 23.05 22.63
CA LYS A 237 23.81 23.46 22.19
C LYS A 237 24.07 24.93 22.50
N THR A 238 23.15 25.82 22.15
CA THR A 238 23.31 27.27 22.41
C THR A 238 23.36 27.58 23.91
N GLU A 239 22.53 26.91 24.71
CA GLU A 239 22.52 27.10 26.17
C GLU A 239 23.81 26.57 26.81
N ASN A 240 24.31 25.42 26.38
CA ASN A 240 25.56 24.87 26.89
C ASN A 240 26.75 25.79 26.59
N GLU A 241 26.84 26.34 25.38
CA GLU A 241 27.88 27.33 25.04
C GLU A 241 27.73 28.63 25.85
N ALA A 242 26.50 29.11 26.09
CA ALA A 242 26.25 30.25 26.96
C ALA A 242 26.67 29.99 28.42
N LEU A 243 26.41 28.78 28.94
CA LEU A 243 26.82 28.38 30.28
C LEU A 243 28.34 28.27 30.40
N LYS A 244 29.03 27.69 29.41
CA LYS A 244 30.50 27.61 29.40
C LYS A 244 31.15 29.00 29.36
N THR A 245 30.66 29.87 28.49
CA THR A 245 31.16 31.25 28.40
C THR A 245 30.89 32.01 29.70
N GLY A 246 29.68 31.90 30.28
CA GLY A 246 29.35 32.47 31.58
C GLY A 246 30.24 31.96 32.73
N GLN A 247 30.50 30.65 32.79
CA GLN A 247 31.40 30.05 33.79
C GLN A 247 32.84 30.55 33.63
N SER A 248 33.34 30.63 32.40
CA SER A 248 34.70 31.12 32.14
C SER A 248 34.88 32.59 32.54
N ALA A 249 33.87 33.43 32.29
CA ALA A 249 33.87 34.84 32.68
C ALA A 249 33.82 35.01 34.21
N SER A 250 32.97 34.22 34.89
CA SER A 250 32.90 34.21 36.36
C SER A 250 34.24 33.78 36.98
N LEU A 251 34.85 32.71 36.46
CA LEU A 251 36.18 32.26 36.90
C LEU A 251 37.24 33.34 36.69
N ALA A 252 37.23 34.03 35.55
CA ALA A 252 38.16 35.11 35.25
C ALA A 252 38.00 36.27 36.24
N ALA A 253 36.76 36.68 36.55
CA ALA A 253 36.49 37.72 37.54
C ALA A 253 36.96 37.33 38.94
N VAL A 254 36.73 36.08 39.38
CA VAL A 254 37.23 35.57 40.67
C VAL A 254 38.76 35.57 40.72
N LYS A 255 39.43 35.15 39.65
CA LYS A 255 40.90 35.20 39.55
C LYS A 255 41.42 36.64 39.68
N GLN A 256 40.85 37.57 38.91
CA GLN A 256 41.22 38.98 38.99
C GLN A 256 41.01 39.55 40.40
N ASN A 257 39.90 39.22 41.05
CA ASN A 257 39.64 39.65 42.43
C ASN A 257 40.66 39.06 43.42
N ALA A 258 41.07 37.80 43.23
CA ALA A 258 42.11 37.18 44.04
C ALA A 258 43.48 37.86 43.82
N ASP A 259 43.82 38.20 42.58
CA ASP A 259 45.06 38.92 42.24
C ASP A 259 45.09 40.31 42.88
N ILE A 260 43.97 41.04 42.84
CA ILE A 260 43.83 42.35 43.51
C ILE A 260 43.97 42.20 45.02
N ALA A 261 43.33 41.21 45.64
CA ALA A 261 43.47 40.95 47.07
C ALA A 261 44.92 40.64 47.45
N LEU A 262 45.63 39.87 46.63
CA LEU A 262 47.05 39.58 46.81
C LEU A 262 47.90 40.85 46.72
N GLN A 263 47.67 41.69 45.70
CA GLN A 263 48.39 42.98 45.57
C GLN A 263 48.15 43.90 46.78
N ASN A 264 46.90 43.96 47.26
CA ASN A 264 46.56 44.72 48.46
C ASN A 264 47.34 44.23 49.69
N LEU A 265 47.40 42.91 49.90
CA LEU A 265 48.15 42.33 51.02
C LEU A 265 49.65 42.58 50.89
N VAL A 266 50.23 42.44 49.70
CA VAL A 266 51.65 42.74 49.47
C VAL A 266 51.95 44.20 49.78
N SER A 267 51.10 45.13 49.36
CA SER A 267 51.23 46.56 49.67
C SER A 267 51.21 46.83 51.19
N VAL A 268 50.27 46.22 51.92
CA VAL A 268 50.21 46.32 53.38
C VAL A 268 51.47 45.75 54.05
N ILE A 269 51.98 44.61 53.58
CA ILE A 269 53.22 44.00 54.08
C ILE A 269 54.41 44.93 53.84
N THR A 270 54.56 45.50 52.64
CA THR A 270 55.66 46.40 52.31
C THR A 270 55.63 47.68 53.15
N ASN A 271 54.44 48.26 53.35
CA ASN A 271 54.26 49.46 54.17
C ASN A 271 54.58 49.17 55.64
N SER A 272 54.08 48.05 56.17
CA SER A 272 54.36 47.61 57.54
C SER A 272 55.85 47.38 57.76
N HIS A 273 56.54 46.75 56.81
CA HIS A 273 57.99 46.53 56.86
C HIS A 273 58.78 47.85 56.86
N SER A 274 58.34 48.84 56.07
CA SER A 274 58.91 50.19 56.10
C SER A 274 58.72 50.87 57.46
N SER A 275 57.51 50.81 58.03
CA SER A 275 57.23 51.36 59.37
C SER A 275 58.04 50.68 60.47
N ILE A 276 58.19 49.34 60.42
CA ILE A 276 59.02 48.60 61.38
C ILE A 276 60.47 49.06 61.29
N LYS A 277 61.03 49.18 60.08
CA LYS A 277 62.40 49.70 59.90
C LYS A 277 62.58 51.10 60.49
N GLN A 278 61.63 52.00 60.25
CA GLN A 278 61.65 53.35 60.82
C GLN A 278 61.63 53.33 62.36
N LEU A 279 60.79 52.49 62.97
CA LEU A 279 60.73 52.33 64.42
C LEU A 279 62.04 51.78 64.99
N VAL A 280 62.65 50.80 64.33
CA VAL A 280 63.95 50.24 64.74
C VAL A 280 65.06 51.30 64.67
N SER A 281 65.17 52.03 63.56
CA SER A 281 66.17 53.12 63.44
C SER A 281 65.91 54.26 64.43
N GLY A 282 64.65 54.56 64.74
CA GLY A 282 64.28 55.50 65.80
C GLY A 282 64.73 55.00 67.19
N ALA A 283 64.56 53.73 67.49
CA ALA A 283 65.03 53.11 68.73
C ALA A 283 66.56 53.12 68.84
N GLU A 284 67.28 52.82 67.76
CA GLU A 284 68.75 52.93 67.70
C GLU A 284 69.23 54.38 67.93
N SER A 285 68.53 55.37 67.36
CA SER A 285 68.84 56.79 67.59
C SER A 285 68.64 57.17 69.06
N LEU A 286 67.54 56.73 69.67
CA LEU A 286 67.27 56.96 71.10
C LEU A 286 68.28 56.25 72.00
N GLN A 287 68.75 55.06 71.62
CA GLN A 287 69.80 54.33 72.33
C GLN A 287 71.10 55.14 72.36
N ILE A 288 71.51 55.73 71.22
CA ILE A 288 72.69 56.61 71.15
C ILE A 288 72.52 57.84 72.05
N VAL A 289 71.34 58.48 72.03
CA VAL A 289 71.04 59.63 72.91
C VAL A 289 71.15 59.22 74.39
N ALA A 290 70.62 58.05 74.76
CA ALA A 290 70.71 57.54 76.12
C ALA A 290 72.17 57.24 76.54
N GLU A 291 73.00 56.71 75.64
CA GLU A 291 74.43 56.48 75.88
C GLU A 291 75.22 57.79 76.02
N LEU A 292 74.92 58.80 75.19
CA LEU A 292 75.46 60.15 75.32
C LEU A 292 75.10 60.77 76.68
N LEU A 293 73.82 60.71 77.07
CA LEU A 293 73.37 61.20 78.38
C LEU A 293 74.08 60.47 79.53
N LYS A 294 74.20 59.14 79.49
CA LYS A 294 74.99 58.38 80.48
C LYS A 294 76.46 58.78 80.51
N SER A 295 77.06 59.09 79.37
CA SER A 295 78.45 59.55 79.31
C SER A 295 78.63 60.94 79.92
N ILE A 296 77.63 61.81 79.78
CA ILE A 296 77.61 63.14 80.42
C ILE A 296 77.51 63.01 81.95
N ASP A 297 76.61 62.16 82.45
CA ASP A 297 76.48 61.89 83.90
C ASP A 297 77.81 61.44 84.51
N ARG A 298 78.55 60.55 83.82
CA ARG A 298 79.88 60.07 84.25
C ARG A 298 80.96 61.15 84.31
N ILE A 299 80.95 62.11 83.38
CA ILE A 299 81.91 63.24 83.41
C ILE A 299 81.55 64.20 84.55
N SER A 300 80.25 64.36 84.83
CA SER A 300 79.76 65.20 85.94
C SER A 300 80.17 64.65 87.31
N GLU A 301 80.25 63.33 87.49
CA GLU A 301 80.66 62.66 88.74
C GLU A 301 82.16 62.81 89.04
N ILE A 302 83.00 62.95 88.01
CA ILE A 302 84.47 63.13 88.14
C ILE A 302 84.84 64.58 88.50
N SER A 303 83.90 65.52 88.33
CA SER A 303 84.10 66.95 88.61
C SER A 303 83.89 67.32 90.09
N ASP A 304 83.37 66.39 90.91
CA ASP A 304 83.02 66.62 92.34
C ASP A 304 84.08 66.07 93.33
N ASP A 305 85.15 65.43 92.83
CA ASP A 305 86.26 64.89 93.66
C ASP A 305 87.48 65.84 93.72
N GLY A 306 87.23 67.14 93.51
CA GLY A 306 88.28 68.15 93.41
C GLY A 306 87.82 69.57 93.71
N SER A 307 87.20 69.81 94.88
CA SER A 307 87.27 71.07 95.68
C SER A 307 86.59 70.91 97.04
#